data_AF-A0A2W4I9D2-F1
#
_entry.id   AF-A0A2W4I9D2-F1
#
_cell.length_a   1.000
_cell.length_b   1.000
_cell.length_c   1.000
_cell.angle_alpha   90.00
_cell.angle_beta   90.00
_cell.angle_gamma   90.00
#
_symmetry.space_group_name_H-M   'P 1'
#
loop_
_entity.id
_entity.type
_entity.pdbx_description
1 polymer ?
#
loop_
_entity_poly.entity_id
_entity_poly.type
_entity_poly.pdbx_seq_one_letter_code
_entity_poly.pdbx_strand_id
1 'polypeptide(L)'
;MLPLNELPDDALSCKKYSLIAPCIEQGMSVKQRSIETGIHRSTLTRLRNLFRSGGFSALERKQRSDKGRSEVGCDLSELIKAHLIALPHQSCATIQRMITRICSKQGWRAPSYSAVRRIYKNLPRDLLTLSKDSAEYKRLYEIPKALAPLH
;
A
#
# COMPACT_ATOMS: atom_id res chain seq x y z
N MET A 1 -23.40 13.99 25.67
CA MET A 1 -22.47 14.97 25.08
C MET A 1 -21.25 14.21 24.58
N LEU A 2 -21.09 14.09 23.26
CA LEU A 2 -19.90 13.49 22.65
C LEU A 2 -18.83 14.60 22.51
N PRO A 3 -17.56 14.33 22.87
CA PRO A 3 -16.49 15.33 22.83
C PRO A 3 -16.12 15.70 21.39
N LEU A 4 -15.93 17.00 21.15
CA LEU A 4 -15.71 17.65 19.85
C LEU A 4 -14.34 17.36 19.18
N ASN A 5 -13.60 16.35 19.63
CA ASN A 5 -12.13 16.32 19.46
C ASN A 5 -11.56 15.32 18.44
N GLU A 6 -12.37 14.80 17.51
CA GLU A 6 -11.88 13.90 16.45
C GLU A 6 -12.54 14.25 15.11
N LEU A 7 -12.29 15.46 14.59
CA LEU A 7 -12.54 15.73 13.18
C LEU A 7 -11.36 15.17 12.38
N PRO A 8 -11.55 14.10 11.60
CA PRO A 8 -10.47 13.53 10.81
C PRO A 8 -10.10 14.48 9.66
N ASP A 9 -8.80 14.72 9.44
CA ASP A 9 -8.26 15.55 8.33
C ASP A 9 -8.62 15.02 6.93
N ASP A 10 -9.14 13.80 6.84
CA ASP A 10 -9.50 13.13 5.61
C ASP A 10 -10.82 13.63 5.01
N ALA A 11 -10.74 14.37 3.90
CA ALA A 11 -11.90 14.86 3.15
C ALA A 11 -12.94 13.78 2.76
N LEU A 12 -12.53 12.51 2.66
CA LEU A 12 -13.44 11.39 2.37
C LEU A 12 -14.24 10.94 3.59
N SER A 13 -13.66 11.03 4.79
CA SER A 13 -14.31 10.72 6.07
C SER A 13 -15.40 11.74 6.35
N CYS A 14 -15.11 13.02 6.12
CA CYS A 14 -16.07 14.11 6.20
C CYS A 14 -17.25 13.91 5.23
N LYS A 15 -16.98 13.48 3.98
CA LYS A 15 -18.05 13.16 3.01
C LYS A 15 -18.95 12.01 3.49
N LYS A 16 -18.39 10.93 4.04
CA LYS A 16 -19.19 9.82 4.57
C LYS A 16 -20.01 10.23 5.80
N TYR A 17 -19.43 11.03 6.68
CA TYR A 17 -20.14 11.56 7.84
C TYR A 17 -21.33 12.43 7.44
N SER A 18 -21.15 13.33 6.47
CA SER A 18 -22.24 14.18 5.96
C SER A 18 -23.45 13.37 5.46
N LEU A 19 -23.24 12.16 4.93
CA LEU A 19 -24.34 11.29 4.50
C LEU A 19 -25.17 10.75 5.66
N ILE A 20 -24.57 10.50 6.81
CA ILE A 20 -25.23 9.91 7.97
C ILE A 20 -25.53 10.91 9.09
N ALA A 21 -24.95 12.11 9.07
CA ALA A 21 -25.12 13.12 10.11
C ALA A 21 -26.61 13.41 10.41
N PRO A 22 -27.50 13.60 9.42
CA PRO A 22 -28.93 13.80 9.71
C PRO A 22 -29.62 12.57 10.34
N CYS A 23 -29.13 11.36 10.06
CA CYS A 23 -29.66 10.15 10.70
C CYS A 23 -29.19 9.99 12.16
N ILE A 24 -28.14 10.71 12.57
CA ILE A 24 -27.50 10.59 13.90
C ILE A 24 -27.87 11.80 14.77
N GLU A 25 -27.73 13.01 14.24
CA GLU A 25 -27.96 14.27 14.96
C GLU A 25 -29.45 14.64 14.98
N GLN A 26 -30.18 14.37 13.90
CA GLN A 26 -31.58 14.80 13.73
C GLN A 26 -32.58 13.63 13.83
N GLY A 27 -32.11 12.41 14.14
CA GLY A 27 -32.96 11.23 14.28
C GLY A 27 -33.67 10.78 12.99
N MET A 28 -33.25 11.27 11.83
CA MET A 28 -33.86 10.93 10.54
C MET A 28 -33.77 9.43 10.24
N SER A 29 -34.84 8.85 9.67
CA SER A 29 -34.81 7.44 9.28
C SER A 29 -33.89 7.19 8.08
N VAL A 30 -33.19 6.05 8.07
CA VAL A 30 -32.32 5.64 6.95
C VAL A 30 -33.11 5.50 5.64
N LYS A 31 -34.41 5.18 5.72
CA LYS A 31 -35.31 5.11 4.57
C LYS A 31 -35.49 6.48 3.92
N GLN A 32 -35.75 7.51 4.74
CA GLN A 32 -35.92 8.88 4.27
C GLN A 32 -34.62 9.44 3.69
N ARG A 33 -33.49 9.23 4.37
CA ARG A 33 -32.18 9.65 3.88
C ARG A 33 -31.77 8.96 2.56
N SER A 34 -32.18 7.71 2.37
CA SER A 34 -31.94 6.96 1.13
C SER A 34 -32.67 7.57 -0.07
N ILE A 35 -33.89 8.07 0.14
CA ILE A 35 -34.68 8.74 -0.90
C ILE A 35 -34.08 10.11 -1.23
N GLU A 36 -33.70 10.88 -0.20
CA GLU A 36 -33.12 12.22 -0.36
C GLU A 36 -31.76 12.20 -1.08
N THR A 37 -30.90 11.25 -0.76
CA THR A 37 -29.52 11.19 -1.27
C THR A 37 -29.35 10.27 -2.49
N GLY A 38 -30.37 9.46 -2.82
CA GLY A 38 -30.27 8.40 -3.83
C GLY A 38 -29.35 7.23 -3.44
N ILE A 39 -28.81 7.23 -2.22
CA ILE A 39 -27.90 6.18 -1.74
C ILE A 39 -28.69 5.02 -1.17
N HIS A 40 -28.29 3.80 -1.52
CA HIS A 40 -28.96 2.59 -1.06
C HIS A 40 -28.95 2.46 0.48
N ARG A 41 -30.06 1.98 1.05
CA ARG A 41 -30.27 1.85 2.50
C ARG A 41 -29.18 1.01 3.19
N SER A 42 -28.66 -0.02 2.51
CA SER A 42 -27.59 -0.88 3.05
C SER A 42 -26.30 -0.09 3.30
N THR A 43 -25.94 0.84 2.41
CA THR A 43 -24.77 1.70 2.55
C THR A 43 -24.92 2.64 3.73
N LEU A 44 -26.06 3.34 3.84
CA LEU A 44 -26.34 4.26 4.95
C LEU A 44 -26.41 3.54 6.30
N THR A 45 -27.02 2.34 6.34
CA THR A 45 -27.10 1.52 7.55
C THR A 45 -25.71 1.05 7.99
N ARG A 46 -24.89 0.59 7.03
CA ARG A 46 -23.51 0.18 7.28
C ARG A 46 -22.68 1.34 7.83
N LEU A 47 -22.75 2.52 7.22
CA LEU A 47 -22.01 3.70 7.67
C LEU A 47 -22.44 4.15 9.08
N ARG A 48 -23.75 4.15 9.35
CA ARG A 48 -24.27 4.45 10.68
C ARG A 48 -23.78 3.47 11.74
N ASN A 49 -23.83 2.18 11.46
CA ASN A 49 -23.37 1.16 12.40
C ASN A 49 -21.84 1.26 12.63
N LEU A 50 -21.08 1.55 11.57
CA LEU A 50 -19.65 1.74 11.63
C LEU A 50 -19.28 2.94 12.53
N PHE A 51 -19.96 4.08 12.34
CA PHE A 51 -19.81 5.25 13.21
C PHE A 51 -20.20 4.97 14.67
N ARG A 52 -21.29 4.23 14.90
CA ARG A 52 -21.67 3.84 16.27
C ARG A 52 -20.65 2.91 16.94
N SER A 53 -19.93 2.10 16.16
CA SER A 53 -18.95 1.14 16.69
C SER A 53 -17.56 1.74 16.94
N GLY A 54 -17.18 2.82 16.26
CA GLY A 54 -15.83 3.36 16.36
C GLY A 54 -15.66 4.80 15.89
N GLY A 55 -16.72 5.61 15.99
CA GLY A 55 -16.68 7.05 15.74
C GLY A 55 -16.23 7.43 14.33
N PHE A 56 -15.57 8.58 14.23
CA PHE A 56 -15.02 9.08 12.97
C PHE A 56 -13.89 8.20 12.43
N SER A 57 -13.03 7.66 13.30
CA SER A 57 -11.95 6.74 12.91
C SER A 57 -12.48 5.47 12.21
N ALA A 58 -13.69 5.02 12.54
CA ALA A 58 -14.32 3.91 11.83
C ALA A 58 -14.83 4.30 10.43
N LEU A 59 -15.21 5.56 10.22
CA LEU A 59 -15.61 6.09 8.91
C LEU A 59 -14.42 6.43 8.01
N GLU A 60 -13.23 6.60 8.59
CA GLU A 60 -12.01 6.72 7.82
C GLU A 60 -11.85 5.56 6.85
N ARG A 61 -11.05 5.78 5.79
CA ARG A 61 -10.61 4.64 4.99
C ARG A 61 -9.90 3.70 5.95
N LYS A 62 -10.53 2.59 6.32
CA LYS A 62 -9.81 1.41 6.80
C LYS A 62 -8.84 1.08 5.67
N GLN A 63 -7.60 1.56 5.77
CA GLN A 63 -6.52 0.97 4.99
C GLN A 63 -6.61 -0.50 5.32
N ARG A 64 -6.91 -1.33 4.32
CA ARG A 64 -6.96 -2.78 4.51
C ARG A 64 -5.66 -3.16 5.21
N SER A 65 -5.75 -3.83 6.36
CA SER A 65 -4.61 -4.42 7.07
C SER A 65 -3.74 -5.31 6.17
N ASP A 66 -4.34 -5.80 5.07
CA ASP A 66 -3.70 -6.69 4.11
C ASP A 66 -3.08 -5.94 2.92
N LYS A 67 -3.18 -4.61 2.86
CA LYS A 67 -2.55 -3.82 1.80
C LYS A 67 -1.05 -3.64 2.11
N GLY A 68 -0.31 -4.73 2.11
CA GLY A 68 1.13 -4.73 2.34
C GLY A 68 1.67 -6.00 2.99
N ARG A 69 0.86 -6.67 3.81
CA ARG A 69 1.17 -8.01 4.35
C ARG A 69 0.82 -9.08 3.32
N SER A 70 1.68 -9.25 2.31
CA SER A 70 1.95 -10.64 1.97
C SER A 70 2.59 -11.22 3.21
N GLU A 71 2.19 -12.44 3.58
CA GLU A 71 2.81 -13.31 4.58
C GLU A 71 4.26 -13.63 4.19
N VAL A 72 5.06 -12.59 4.08
CA VAL A 72 6.50 -12.61 3.90
C VAL A 72 6.96 -12.18 5.28
N GLY A 73 7.46 -13.13 6.07
CA GLY A 73 8.02 -12.84 7.39
C GLY A 73 8.97 -11.64 7.31
N CYS A 74 9.08 -10.86 8.39
CA CYS A 74 9.85 -9.62 8.43
C CYS A 74 11.23 -9.79 7.77
N ASP A 75 11.91 -10.88 8.12
CA ASP A 75 13.24 -11.28 7.65
C ASP A 75 13.29 -11.48 6.12
N LEU A 76 12.27 -12.12 5.53
CA LEU A 76 12.22 -12.32 4.09
C LEU A 76 11.93 -11.01 3.35
N SER A 77 11.18 -10.09 3.96
CA SER A 77 10.90 -8.79 3.36
C SER A 77 12.13 -7.90 3.33
N GLU A 78 12.95 -7.94 4.38
CA GLU A 78 14.24 -7.25 4.45
C GLU A 78 15.25 -7.84 3.49
N LEU A 79 15.31 -9.17 3.39
CA LEU A 79 16.16 -9.85 2.41
C LEU A 79 15.78 -9.45 0.97
N ILE A 80 14.48 -9.37 0.65
CA ILE A 80 14.02 -8.87 -0.65
C ILE A 80 14.46 -7.42 -0.89
N LYS A 81 14.31 -6.54 0.11
CA LYS A 81 14.76 -5.13 -0.01
C LYS A 81 16.27 -5.05 -0.22
N ALA A 82 17.06 -5.77 0.56
CA ALA A 82 18.51 -5.80 0.45
C ALA A 82 18.95 -6.23 -0.96
N HIS A 83 18.36 -7.29 -1.51
CA HIS A 83 18.63 -7.72 -2.88
C HIS A 83 18.20 -6.69 -3.94
N LEU A 84 17.08 -6.01 -3.77
CA LEU A 84 16.63 -4.97 -4.70
C LEU A 84 17.56 -3.74 -4.69
N ILE A 85 18.08 -3.38 -3.51
CA ILE A 85 19.04 -2.28 -3.36
C ILE A 85 20.41 -2.68 -3.91
N ALA A 86 20.89 -3.89 -3.61
CA ALA A 86 22.20 -4.36 -4.06
C ALA A 86 22.25 -4.66 -5.57
N LEU A 87 21.13 -5.06 -6.17
CA LEU A 87 21.05 -5.48 -7.57
C LEU A 87 20.03 -4.62 -8.36
N PRO A 88 20.26 -3.31 -8.50
CA PRO A 88 19.27 -2.38 -9.06
C PRO A 88 18.96 -2.60 -10.55
N HIS A 89 19.80 -3.36 -11.26
CA HIS A 89 19.62 -3.71 -12.68
C HIS A 89 18.86 -5.03 -12.88
N GLN A 90 18.75 -5.87 -11.85
CA GLN A 90 18.07 -7.15 -11.96
C GLN A 90 16.56 -6.95 -11.94
N SER A 91 15.87 -7.64 -12.85
CA SER A 91 14.41 -7.61 -12.88
C SER A 91 13.84 -8.20 -11.58
N CYS A 92 12.65 -7.74 -11.18
CA CYS A 92 11.94 -8.34 -10.04
C CYS A 92 11.76 -9.86 -10.20
N ALA A 93 11.67 -10.37 -11.44
CA ALA A 93 11.58 -11.81 -11.72
C ALA A 93 12.91 -12.54 -11.44
N THR A 94 14.04 -11.94 -11.80
CA THR A 94 15.36 -12.53 -11.49
C THR A 94 15.60 -12.55 -9.98
N ILE A 95 15.28 -11.45 -9.29
CA ILE A 95 15.38 -11.36 -7.83
C ILE A 95 14.44 -12.37 -7.17
N GLN A 96 13.20 -12.52 -7.65
CA GLN A 96 12.27 -13.52 -7.14
C GLN A 96 12.82 -14.96 -7.31
N ARG A 97 13.44 -15.29 -8.43
CA ARG A 97 14.10 -16.60 -8.64
C ARG A 97 15.28 -16.82 -7.68
N MET A 98 16.12 -15.80 -7.48
CA MET A 98 17.24 -15.86 -6.52
C MET A 98 16.75 -16.10 -5.10
N ILE A 99 15.75 -15.33 -4.68
CA ILE A 99 15.20 -15.41 -3.32
C ILE A 99 14.45 -16.73 -3.12
N THR A 100 13.76 -17.24 -4.14
CA THR A 100 13.14 -18.58 -4.08
C THR A 100 14.17 -19.66 -3.78
N ARG A 101 15.36 -19.60 -4.40
CA ARG A 101 16.46 -20.54 -4.11
C ARG A 101 16.96 -20.42 -2.67
N ILE A 102 17.02 -19.20 -2.13
CA ILE A 102 17.41 -18.96 -0.73
C ILE A 102 16.34 -19.52 0.22
N CYS A 103 15.05 -19.25 -0.06
CA CYS A 103 13.93 -19.77 0.71
C CYS A 103 13.91 -21.30 0.75
N SER A 104 14.18 -21.98 -0.37
CA SER A 104 14.25 -23.44 -0.43
C SER A 104 15.35 -24.01 0.48
N LYS A 105 16.47 -23.30 0.67
CA LYS A 105 17.56 -23.74 1.57
C LYS A 105 17.25 -23.49 3.05
N GLN A 106 16.47 -22.43 3.34
CA GLN A 106 16.11 -22.01 4.70
C GLN A 106 14.78 -22.62 5.20
N GLY A 107 14.06 -23.37 4.34
CA GLY A 107 12.73 -23.91 4.67
C GLY A 107 11.62 -22.85 4.71
N TRP A 108 11.85 -21.66 4.13
CA TRP A 108 10.89 -20.57 4.13
C TRP A 108 9.92 -20.66 2.95
N ARG A 109 8.72 -20.10 3.13
CA ARG A 109 7.74 -19.98 2.04
C ARG A 109 8.26 -19.02 0.97
N ALA A 110 8.35 -19.49 -0.26
CA ALA A 110 8.86 -18.70 -1.38
C ALA A 110 7.95 -17.49 -1.68
N PRO A 111 8.52 -16.31 -1.97
CA PRO A 111 7.73 -15.13 -2.30
C PRO A 111 7.17 -15.22 -3.72
N SER A 112 5.94 -14.72 -3.89
CA SER A 112 5.37 -14.53 -5.22
C SER A 112 6.01 -13.34 -5.94
N TYR A 113 5.97 -13.35 -7.28
CA TYR A 113 6.38 -12.21 -8.09
C TYR A 113 5.67 -10.91 -7.66
N SER A 114 4.38 -10.98 -7.35
CA SER A 114 3.59 -9.83 -6.91
C SER A 114 4.06 -9.25 -5.58
N ALA A 115 4.51 -10.09 -4.64
CA ALA A 115 5.07 -9.64 -3.37
C ALA A 115 6.38 -8.86 -3.57
N VAL A 116 7.31 -9.41 -4.38
CA VAL A 116 8.57 -8.74 -4.73
C VAL A 116 8.30 -7.42 -5.45
N ARG A 117 7.39 -7.42 -6.43
CA ARG A 117 7.05 -6.20 -7.19
C ARG A 117 6.41 -5.12 -6.31
N ARG A 118 5.62 -5.50 -5.31
CA ARG A 118 5.04 -4.56 -4.34
C ARG A 118 6.12 -3.95 -3.46
N ILE A 119 7.07 -4.75 -2.97
CA ILE A 119 8.20 -4.26 -2.18
C ILE A 119 9.05 -3.27 -3.00
N TYR A 120 9.36 -3.61 -4.25
CA TYR A 120 10.08 -2.71 -5.16
C TYR A 120 9.36 -1.37 -5.36
N LYS A 121 8.03 -1.37 -5.55
CA LYS A 121 7.24 -0.14 -5.72
C LYS A 121 7.20 0.75 -4.48
N ASN A 122 7.34 0.18 -3.28
CA ASN A 122 7.31 0.90 -2.02
C ASN A 122 8.70 1.36 -1.55
N LEU A 123 9.76 1.03 -2.28
CA LEU A 123 11.11 1.43 -1.93
C LEU A 123 11.33 2.90 -2.34
N PRO A 124 11.98 3.74 -1.51
CA PRO A 124 12.25 5.12 -1.86
C PRO A 124 13.08 5.19 -3.15
N ARG A 125 12.65 6.03 -4.09
CA ARG A 125 13.29 6.14 -5.41
C ARG A 125 14.73 6.63 -5.28
N ASP A 126 15.00 7.52 -4.33
CA ASP A 126 16.32 8.10 -4.07
C ASP A 126 17.34 7.02 -3.68
N LEU A 127 16.90 6.01 -2.92
CA LEU A 127 17.74 4.88 -2.54
C LEU A 127 18.10 3.98 -3.72
N LEU A 128 17.16 3.79 -4.66
CA LEU A 128 17.41 3.06 -5.90
C LEU A 128 18.34 3.83 -6.84
N THR A 129 18.21 5.16 -6.89
CA THR A 129 19.09 6.02 -7.67
C THR A 129 20.50 6.02 -7.10
N LEU A 130 20.65 6.17 -5.78
CA LEU A 130 21.96 6.13 -5.11
C LEU A 130 22.69 4.81 -5.33
N SER A 131 21.97 3.69 -5.28
CA SER A 131 22.53 2.38 -5.60
C SER A 131 23.08 2.31 -7.03
N LYS A 132 22.34 2.88 -8.00
CA LYS A 132 22.80 2.99 -9.40
C LYS A 132 23.94 3.99 -9.57
N ASP A 133 24.04 5.01 -8.73
CA ASP A 133 25.12 5.99 -8.83
C ASP A 133 26.43 5.51 -8.20
N SER A 134 26.45 4.34 -7.56
CA SER A 134 27.66 3.77 -6.97
C SER A 134 28.76 3.57 -8.03
N ALA A 135 30.01 3.91 -7.67
CA ALA A 135 31.15 3.80 -8.57
C ALA A 135 31.37 2.36 -9.07
N GLU A 136 31.07 1.36 -8.23
CA GLU A 136 31.08 -0.06 -8.56
C GLU A 136 30.03 -0.40 -9.63
N TYR A 137 28.82 0.16 -9.52
CA TYR A 137 27.77 0.00 -10.54
C TYR A 137 28.20 0.61 -11.87
N LYS A 138 28.66 1.86 -11.88
CA LYS A 138 29.08 2.54 -13.12
C LYS A 138 30.20 1.76 -13.81
N ARG A 139 31.18 1.28 -13.04
CA ARG A 139 32.29 0.48 -13.54
C ARG A 139 31.86 -0.85 -14.17
N LEU A 140 30.88 -1.55 -13.60
CA LEU A 140 30.47 -2.89 -14.06
C LEU A 140 29.40 -2.87 -15.16
N TYR A 141 28.60 -1.80 -15.24
CA TYR A 141 27.39 -1.79 -16.07
C TYR A 141 27.20 -0.52 -16.92
N GLU A 142 27.86 0.60 -16.63
CA GLU A 142 27.93 1.73 -17.57
C GLU A 142 29.12 1.51 -18.52
N ILE A 143 28.86 0.80 -19.63
CA ILE A 143 29.79 0.83 -20.76
C ILE A 143 29.74 2.25 -21.34
N PRO A 144 30.86 2.97 -21.51
CA PRO A 144 30.84 4.22 -22.27
C PRO A 144 30.39 3.88 -23.69
N LYS A 145 29.27 4.45 -24.12
CA LYS A 145 28.71 4.38 -25.47
C LYS A 145 29.59 5.16 -26.46
N ALA A 146 30.86 4.75 -26.58
CA ALA A 146 31.87 5.37 -27.43
C ALA A 146 32.76 4.30 -28.07
N LEU A 147 32.14 3.28 -28.69
CA LEU A 147 32.74 2.58 -29.81
C LEU A 147 31.65 1.92 -30.65
N ALA A 148 30.90 2.73 -31.37
CA ALA A 148 30.28 2.25 -32.60
C ALA A 148 31.41 2.26 -33.66
N PRO A 149 31.84 1.12 -34.21
CA PRO A 149 32.74 1.15 -35.34
C PRO A 149 31.99 1.76 -36.53
N LEU A 150 32.50 2.88 -37.03
CA LEU A 150 32.25 3.29 -38.41
C LEU A 150 32.90 2.22 -39.30
N HIS A 151 32.09 1.39 -39.95
CA HIS A 151 32.39 0.86 -41.28
C HIS A 151 31.13 0.33 -41.94
#